data_AF-A0A968WD01-F1
#
_entry.id   AF-A0A968WD01-F1
#
_cell.length_a   1.000
_cell.length_b   1.000
_cell.length_c   1.000
_cell.angle_alpha   90.00
_cell.angle_beta   90.00
_cell.angle_gamma   90.00
#
_symmetry.space_group_name_H-M   'P 1'
#
loop_
_entity.id
_entity.type
_entity.pdbx_description
1 polymer ?
#
loop_
_entity_poly.entity_id
_entity_poly.type
_entity_poly.pdbx_seq_one_letter_code
_entity_poly.pdbx_strand_id
1 'polypeptide(L)' 'MLLFIIVNGGTVEQVIAGQTNQVYFAYLGANPDKVDHIRLLGNNTFGFEDILGGGDLDYNDVIVKVNLKA' A
#
# COMPACT_ATOMS: atom_id res chain seq x y z
N MET A 1 -11.89 -7.43 -2.06
CA MET A 1 -11.38 -6.29 -1.27
C MET A 1 -10.01 -5.94 -1.85
N LEU A 2 -9.82 -4.69 -2.28
CA LEU A 2 -8.52 -4.20 -2.73
C LEU A 2 -7.75 -3.71 -1.51
N LEU A 3 -6.53 -4.21 -1.31
CA LEU A 3 -5.62 -3.74 -0.28
C LEU A 3 -4.92 -2.47 -0.78
N PHE A 4 -4.92 -1.43 0.05
CA PHE A 4 -4.22 -0.18 -0.21
C PHE A 4 -3.69 0.41 1.11
N ILE A 5 -2.72 1.31 1.00
CA ILE A 5 -2.24 2.15 2.11
C ILE A 5 -2.36 3.62 1.70
N ILE A 6 -2.77 4.49 2.63
CA ILE A 6 -2.73 5.94 2.49
C ILE A 6 -1.60 6.43 3.40
N VAL A 7 -0.70 7.22 2.84
CA VAL A 7 0.56 7.61 3.51
C VAL A 7 0.54 9.09 3.88
N ASN A 8 1.54 9.54 4.66
CA ASN A 8 1.73 10.94 5.03
C ASN A 8 0.50 11.62 5.70
N GLY A 9 -0.32 10.84 6.41
CA GLY A 9 -1.50 11.35 7.11
C GLY A 9 -2.68 11.73 6.19
N GLY A 10 -2.64 11.31 4.92
CA GLY A 10 -3.77 11.49 4.01
C GLY A 10 -5.02 10.73 4.48
N THR A 11 -6.19 11.15 4.02
CA THR A 11 -7.45 10.47 4.27
C THR A 11 -8.08 9.91 3.00
N VAL A 12 -9.03 8.99 3.16
CA VAL A 12 -9.80 8.42 2.04
C VAL A 12 -10.56 9.53 1.31
N GLU A 13 -11.12 10.49 2.03
CA GLU A 13 -11.87 11.61 1.47
C GLU A 13 -10.97 12.49 0.60
N GLN A 14 -9.74 12.76 1.02
CA GLN A 14 -8.79 13.55 0.24
C GLN A 14 -8.37 12.83 -1.05
N VAL A 15 -8.18 11.51 -0.99
CA VAL A 15 -7.86 10.68 -2.17
C VAL A 15 -9.02 10.69 -3.16
N ILE A 16 -10.26 10.46 -2.70
CA ILE A 16 -11.45 10.43 -3.55
C ILE A 16 -11.74 11.81 -4.16
N ALA A 17 -11.49 12.89 -3.41
CA ALA A 17 -11.64 14.25 -3.89
C ALA A 17 -10.52 14.70 -4.86
N GLY A 18 -9.51 13.85 -5.12
CA GLY A 18 -8.36 14.18 -5.97
C GLY A 18 -7.43 15.24 -5.37
N GLN A 19 -7.48 15.43 -4.05
CA GLN A 19 -6.68 16.41 -3.33
C GLN A 19 -5.27 15.87 -3.00
N THR A 20 -5.11 14.55 -3.00
CA THR A 20 -3.82 13.89 -2.80
C THR A 20 -3.77 12.58 -3.59
N ASN A 21 -2.57 12.22 -4.05
CA ASN A 21 -2.27 10.93 -4.67
C ASN A 21 -1.42 10.04 -3.75
N GLN A 22 -1.41 10.33 -2.45
CA GLN A 22 -0.64 9.61 -1.43
C GLN A 22 -1.31 8.27 -1.06
N VAL A 23 -1.56 7.44 -2.07
CA VAL A 23 -2.19 6.13 -1.92
C VAL A 23 -1.48 5.11 -2.82
N TYR A 24 -1.21 3.93 -2.28
CA TYR A 24 -0.62 2.81 -3.03
C TYR A 24 -1.48 1.56 -2.94
N PHE A 25 -1.56 0.81 -4.03
CA PHE A 25 -2.46 -0.31 -4.21
C PHE A 25 -1.70 -1.62 -4.44
N ALA A 26 -2.29 -2.74 -4.02
CA ALA A 26 -1.79 -4.07 -4.36
C ALA A 26 -1.99 -4.41 -5.86
N TYR A 27 -2.90 -3.71 -6.54
CA TYR A 27 -3.03 -3.82 -7.99
C TYR A 27 -2.03 -2.89 -8.67
N LEU A 28 -0.93 -3.46 -9.19
CA LEU A 28 0.16 -2.73 -9.86
C LEU A 28 -0.32 -1.73 -10.92
N GLY A 29 -1.38 -2.05 -11.64
CA GLY A 29 -1.94 -1.18 -12.68
C GLY A 29 -2.45 0.17 -12.16
N ALA A 30 -2.83 0.23 -10.88
CA ALA A 30 -3.31 1.45 -10.22
C ALA A 30 -2.18 2.35 -9.69
N ASN A 31 -0.95 1.84 -9.56
CA ASN A 31 0.21 2.64 -9.13
C ASN A 31 0.81 3.35 -10.36
N PRO A 32 0.84 4.71 -10.39
CA PRO A 32 1.35 5.45 -11.54
C PRO A 32 2.84 5.23 -11.83
N ASP A 33 3.63 5.00 -10.79
CA ASP A 33 5.07 4.77 -10.85
C ASP A 33 5.47 3.33 -11.23
N LYS A 34 4.47 2.43 -11.36
CA LYS A 34 4.67 1.02 -11.69
C LYS A 34 5.53 0.26 -10.69
N VAL A 35 5.55 0.74 -9.45
CA VAL A 35 6.13 0.01 -8.33
C VAL A 35 5.04 -0.85 -7.70
N ASP A 36 5.41 -2.09 -7.40
CA ASP A 36 4.59 -2.94 -6.54
C ASP A 36 4.87 -2.50 -5.10
N HIS A 37 3.98 -1.72 -4.49
CA HIS A 37 4.15 -1.20 -3.14
C HIS A 37 3.67 -2.17 -2.05
N ILE A 38 3.00 -3.26 -2.40
CA ILE A 38 2.37 -4.16 -1.42
C ILE A 38 2.62 -5.61 -1.80
N ARG A 39 3.46 -6.29 -1.02
CA ARG A 39 3.83 -7.69 -1.29
C ARG A 39 3.30 -8.65 -0.25
N LEU A 40 2.91 -9.85 -0.69
CA LEU A 40 2.68 -10.98 0.20
C LEU A 40 4.02 -11.60 0.59
N LEU A 41 4.41 -11.45 1.85
CA LEU A 41 5.62 -12.03 2.43
C LEU A 41 5.42 -13.48 2.91
N GLY A 42 4.18 -13.97 2.88
CA GLY A 42 3.78 -15.33 3.27
C GLY A 42 2.97 -15.37 4.57
N ASN A 43 2.22 -16.46 4.79
CA ASN A 43 1.39 -16.66 5.99
C ASN A 43 0.43 -15.49 6.30
N ASN A 44 -0.23 -14.94 5.26
CA ASN A 44 -1.08 -13.74 5.34
C ASN A 44 -0.36 -12.51 5.95
N THR A 45 0.96 -12.43 5.77
CA THR A 45 1.78 -11.27 6.12
C THR A 45 2.02 -10.44 4.87
N PHE A 46 1.65 -9.17 4.92
CA PHE A 46 1.80 -8.20 3.84
C PHE A 46 2.85 -7.17 4.24
N GLY A 47 3.83 -6.95 3.38
CA GLY A 47 4.83 -5.88 3.50
C GLY A 47 4.51 -4.72 2.57
N PHE A 48 4.85 -3.51 2.98
CA PHE A 48 4.49 -2.28 2.29
C PHE A 48 5.71 -1.37 2.14
N GLU A 49 5.72 -0.59 1.05
CA GLU A 49 6.58 0.58 0.82
C GLU A 49 5.71 1.85 0.89
N ASP A 50 6.08 2.83 1.70
CA ASP A 50 5.24 4.02 1.99
C ASP A 50 5.64 5.29 1.22
N ILE A 51 6.65 5.19 0.34
CA ILE A 51 7.18 6.30 -0.46
C ILE A 51 7.14 6.04 -1.96
N LEU A 52 6.94 7.11 -2.75
CA LEU A 52 6.89 7.05 -4.21
C LEU A 52 8.20 6.50 -4.78
N GLY A 53 8.10 5.61 -5.77
CA GLY A 53 9.28 4.98 -6.36
C GLY A 53 9.82 3.78 -5.56
N GLY A 54 9.20 3.44 -4.42
CA GLY A 54 9.46 2.20 -3.69
C GLY A 54 10.71 2.17 -2.83
N GLY A 55 11.24 3.32 -2.43
CA GLY A 55 12.30 3.39 -1.41
C GLY A 55 13.50 2.49 -1.72
N ASP A 56 13.83 1.61 -0.78
CA ASP A 56 14.88 0.59 -0.91
C ASP A 56 14.35 -0.82 -1.27
N LEU A 57 13.02 -0.96 -1.44
CA LEU A 57 12.33 -2.16 -1.90
C LEU A 57 12.50 -3.36 -0.96
N ASP A 58 12.62 -3.11 0.35
CA ASP A 58 12.70 -4.16 1.37
C ASP A 58 11.33 -4.53 2.00
N TYR A 59 10.29 -3.73 1.73
CA TYR A 59 8.89 -3.93 2.11
C TYR A 59 8.63 -3.99 3.62
N ASN A 60 9.46 -3.32 4.42
CA ASN A 60 9.34 -3.33 5.87
C ASN A 60 8.88 -2.02 6.50
N ASP A 61 8.58 -0.97 5.72
CA ASP A 61 8.01 0.29 6.24
C ASP A 61 6.75 0.03 7.07
N VAL A 62 5.89 -0.88 6.59
CA VAL A 62 4.78 -1.45 7.35
C VAL A 62 4.69 -2.95 7.08
N ILE A 63 4.44 -3.74 8.14
CA ILE A 63 4.15 -5.17 8.03
C ILE A 63 2.82 -5.48 8.73
N VAL A 64 1.87 -6.05 7.99
CA VAL A 64 0.55 -6.42 8.50
C VAL A 64 0.33 -7.92 8.36
N LYS A 65 0.06 -8.62 9.48
CA LYS A 65 -0.40 -10.01 9.45
C LYS A 65 -1.90 -10.10 9.72
N VAL A 66 -2.63 -10.67 8.78
CA VAL A 66 -4.09 -10.83 8.88
C VAL A 66 -4.43 -12.27 9.27
N ASN A 67 -5.14 -12.43 10.39
CA ASN A 67 -5.72 -13.71 10.81
C ASN A 67 -7.24 -13.56 10.86
N LEU A 68 -7.93 -14.17 9.90
CA LEU A 68 -9.39 -14.17 9.86
C LEU A 68 -9.91 -15.40 10.62
N LYS A 69 -10.96 -15.20 11.41
CA LYS A 69 -11.78 -16.27 11.97
C LYS A 69 -13.21 -16.03 11.51
N ALA A 70 -13.92 -17.12 11.23
CA ALA A 70 -15.36 -17.10 10.94
C ALA A 70 -16.16 -16.90 12.24
#